data_AF-A0A3S4FMP0-F1
#
_entry.id   AF-A0A3S4FMP0-F1
#
_cell.length_a   1.000
_cell.length_b   1.000
_cell.length_c   1.000
_cell.angle_alpha   90.00
_cell.angle_beta   90.00
_cell.angle_gamma   90.00
#
_symmetry.space_group_name_H-M   'P 1'
#
loop_
_entity.id
_entity.type
_entity.pdbx_description
1 polymer ?
#
loop_
_entity_poly.entity_id
_entity_poly.type
_entity_poly.pdbx_seq_one_letter_code
_entity_poly.pdbx_strand_id
1 'polypeptide(L)' 'MTPSLPIPPRFEPECTELCLYCLSLTQMLAGQSFYSEMEKHLSGLLYELISYFAAEMKAPRWLRTADGVKFIDEVVA' A
#
# COMPACT_ATOMS: atom_id res chain seq x y z
N MET A 1 -14.97 30.59 -4.10
CA MET A 1 -15.12 29.80 -2.87
C MET A 1 -15.63 28.43 -3.28
N THR A 2 -14.72 27.54 -3.68
CA THR A 2 -15.07 26.17 -4.07
C THR A 2 -15.29 25.35 -2.81
N PRO A 3 -16.41 24.62 -2.66
CA PRO A 3 -16.65 23.79 -1.48
C PRO A 3 -15.63 22.64 -1.50
N SER A 4 -14.77 22.60 -0.49
CA SER A 4 -13.87 21.47 -0.25
C SER A 4 -14.72 20.26 0.17
N LEU A 5 -14.90 19.32 -0.76
CA LEU A 5 -15.49 18.01 -0.46
C LEU A 5 -14.60 17.31 0.58
N PRO A 6 -15.20 16.60 1.57
CA PRO A 6 -14.43 15.85 2.55
C PRO A 6 -13.64 14.75 1.83
N ILE A 7 -12.33 14.76 2.04
CA ILE A 7 -11.44 13.73 1.52
C ILE A 7 -11.80 12.43 2.25
N PRO A 8 -12.14 11.34 1.53
CA PRO A 8 -12.45 10.07 2.17
C PRO A 8 -11.21 9.54 2.90
N PRO A 9 -11.37 8.85 4.05
CA PRO A 9 -10.24 8.24 4.73
C PRO A 9 -9.53 7.28 3.78
N ARG A 10 -8.25 7.53 3.50
CA ARG A 10 -7.42 6.70 2.65
C ARG A 10 -6.56 5.79 3.51
N PHE A 11 -6.42 4.54 3.08
CA PHE A 11 -5.48 3.62 3.69
C PHE A 11 -4.07 3.98 3.22
N GLU A 12 -3.33 4.72 4.04
CA GLU A 12 -1.96 5.19 3.79
C GLU A 12 -1.02 4.82 4.96
N PRO A 13 -0.87 3.52 5.27
CA PRO A 13 0.12 3.09 6.25
C PRO A 13 1.54 3.42 5.78
N GLU A 14 2.45 3.67 6.72
CA GLU A 14 3.85 3.81 6.35
C GLU A 14 4.41 2.50 5.76
N CYS A 15 5.41 2.60 4.87
CA CYS A 15 6.10 1.44 4.31
C CYS A 15 6.58 0.44 5.38
N THR A 16 7.02 0.95 6.53
CA THR A 16 7.44 0.13 7.68
C THR A 16 6.27 -0.65 8.28
N GLU A 17 5.11 -0.01 8.43
CA GLU A 17 3.90 -0.66 8.94
C GLU A 17 3.37 -1.73 7.98
N LEU A 18 3.36 -1.44 6.67
CA LEU A 18 3.00 -2.43 5.65
C LEU A 18 3.88 -3.67 5.70
N CYS A 19 5.19 -3.49 5.83
CA CYS A 19 6.14 -4.58 5.99
C CYS A 19 5.84 -5.41 7.25
N LEU A 20 5.55 -4.76 8.37
CA LEU A 20 5.20 -5.43 9.62
C LEU A 20 3.90 -6.23 9.51
N TYR A 21 2.88 -5.71 8.82
CA TYR A 21 1.64 -6.45 8.56
C TYR A 21 1.90 -7.70 7.71
N CYS A 22 2.64 -7.56 6.61
CA CYS A 22 2.98 -8.69 5.75
C CYS A 22 3.76 -9.76 6.50
N LEU A 23 4.75 -9.35 7.32
CA LEU A 23 5.56 -10.26 8.12
C LEU A 23 4.70 -11.01 9.15
N SER A 24 3.83 -10.28 9.86
CA SER A 24 2.96 -10.86 10.89
C SER A 24 1.98 -11.87 10.28
N LEU A 25 1.35 -11.52 9.16
CA LEU A 25 0.45 -12.43 8.44
C LEU A 25 1.16 -13.68 7.93
N THR A 26 2.37 -13.52 7.37
CA THR A 26 3.19 -14.64 6.89
C THR A 26 3.56 -15.58 8.02
N GLN A 27 3.99 -15.05 9.17
CA GLN A 27 4.31 -15.85 10.35
C GLN A 27 3.08 -16.58 10.88
N MET A 28 1.92 -15.93 10.88
CA MET A 28 0.66 -16.54 11.29
C MET A 28 0.32 -17.73 10.38
N LEU A 29 0.36 -17.52 9.06
CA LEU A 29 0.14 -18.55 8.03
C LEU A 29 1.13 -19.71 8.12
N ALA A 30 2.39 -19.44 8.46
CA ALA A 30 3.41 -20.49 8.62
C ALA A 30 3.27 -21.30 9.91
N GLY A 31 2.70 -20.71 10.97
CA GLY A 31 2.69 -21.27 12.33
C GLY A 31 1.38 -21.92 12.77
N GLN A 32 0.26 -21.69 12.08
CA GLN A 32 -1.06 -22.16 12.50
C GLN A 32 -1.73 -23.09 11.49
N SER A 33 -2.32 -24.17 11.99
CA SER A 33 -3.32 -24.95 11.26
C SER A 33 -4.64 -24.19 11.27
N PHE A 34 -4.78 -23.23 10.36
CA PHE A 34 -6.04 -22.52 10.17
C PHE A 34 -7.12 -23.46 9.62
N TYR A 35 -8.38 -23.09 9.86
CA TYR A 35 -9.46 -23.62 9.03
C TYR A 35 -9.20 -23.22 7.57
N SER A 36 -9.38 -24.15 6.63
CA SER A 36 -9.06 -23.95 5.20
C SER A 36 -9.64 -22.65 4.62
N GLU A 37 -10.79 -22.20 5.11
CA GLU A 37 -11.39 -20.94 4.69
C GLU A 37 -10.65 -19.71 5.24
N MET A 38 -10.25 -19.70 6.51
CA MET A 38 -9.46 -18.62 7.10
C MET A 38 -8.09 -18.48 6.43
N GLU A 39 -7.42 -19.60 6.15
CA GLU A 39 -6.13 -19.62 5.45
C GLU A 39 -6.22 -18.95 4.07
N LYS A 40 -7.28 -19.23 3.31
CA LYS A 40 -7.52 -18.61 2.00
C LYS A 40 -7.72 -17.10 2.10
N HIS A 41 -8.52 -16.64 3.06
CA HIS A 41 -8.76 -15.21 3.26
C HIS A 41 -7.47 -14.48 3.69
N LEU A 42 -6.70 -15.07 4.60
CA LEU A 42 -5.44 -14.51 5.08
C LEU A 42 -4.36 -14.49 3.98
N SER A 43 -4.28 -15.55 3.18
CA SER A 43 -3.36 -15.61 2.03
C SER A 43 -3.73 -14.58 0.96
N GLY A 44 -5.03 -14.42 0.67
CA GLY A 44 -5.52 -13.38 -0.23
C GLY A 44 -5.20 -11.98 0.27
N LEU A 45 -5.43 -11.72 1.56
CA LEU A 45 -5.09 -10.42 2.17
C LEU A 45 -3.59 -10.14 2.11
N LEU A 46 -2.74 -11.11 2.41
CA LEU A 46 -1.29 -10.98 2.30
C LEU A 46 -0.87 -10.64 0.86
N TYR A 47 -1.47 -11.30 -0.13
CA TYR A 47 -1.20 -11.02 -1.54
C TYR A 47 -1.59 -9.59 -1.94
N GLU A 48 -2.77 -9.12 -1.52
CA GLU A 48 -3.23 -7.75 -1.77
C GLU A 48 -2.30 -6.71 -1.13
N LEU A 49 -1.88 -6.93 0.12
CA LEU A 49 -0.95 -6.03 0.82
C LEU A 49 0.42 -5.95 0.15
N ILE A 50 0.98 -7.10 -0.27
CA ILE A 50 2.25 -7.14 -1.01
C ILE A 50 2.10 -6.44 -2.36
N SER A 51 0.97 -6.64 -3.04
CA SER A 51 0.68 -6.01 -4.33
C SER A 51 0.55 -4.49 -4.19
N TYR A 52 -0.15 -4.02 -3.15
CA TYR A 52 -0.26 -2.62 -2.79
C TYR A 52 1.13 -2.01 -2.53
N PHE A 53 1.93 -2.65 -1.67
CA PHE A 53 3.28 -2.20 -1.35
C PHE A 53 4.17 -2.15 -2.60
N ALA A 54 4.11 -3.18 -3.45
CA ALA A 54 4.85 -3.20 -4.70
C ALA A 54 4.39 -2.08 -5.66
N ALA A 55 3.10 -1.78 -5.71
CA ALA A 55 2.57 -0.67 -6.50
C ALA A 55 3.04 0.69 -5.98
N GLU A 56 3.04 0.92 -4.66
CA GLU A 56 3.59 2.15 -4.06
C GLU A 56 5.11 2.29 -4.26
N MET A 57 5.84 1.19 -4.26
CA MET A 57 7.28 1.18 -4.54
C MET A 57 7.59 1.43 -6.02
N LYS A 58 6.71 0.97 -6.92
CA LYS A 58 6.82 1.18 -8.37
C LYS A 58 6.20 2.49 -8.84
N ALA A 59 5.40 3.15 -8.00
CA ALA A 59 4.76 4.40 -8.34
C ALA A 59 5.84 5.43 -8.72
N PRO A 60 5.74 6.06 -9.89
CA PRO A 60 6.70 7.08 -10.29
C PRO A 60 6.58 8.24 -9.31
N ARG A 61 7.56 8.39 -8.41
CA ARG A 61 7.61 9.50 -7.44
C ARG A 61 8.15 10.79 -8.06
N TRP A 62 8.84 10.66 -9.19
CA TRP A 62 9.63 11.70 -9.80
C TRP A 62 9.31 11.82 -11.30
N LEU A 63 8.89 13.00 -11.74
CA LEU A 63 8.67 13.33 -13.14
C LEU A 63 9.87 14.12 -13.68
N ARG A 64 10.39 13.73 -14.85
CA ARG A 64 11.35 14.56 -15.56
C ARG A 64 10.62 15.68 -16.30
N THR A 65 10.86 16.91 -15.86
CA THR A 65 10.36 18.15 -16.47
C THR A 65 11.49 18.89 -17.18
N ALA A 66 11.16 19.92 -17.97
CA ALA A 66 12.15 20.76 -18.64
C ALA A 66 13.09 21.49 -17.65
N ASP A 67 12.65 21.69 -16.41
CA ASP A 67 13.44 22.31 -15.33
C ASP A 67 14.22 21.30 -14.47
N GLY A 68 14.19 20.01 -14.81
CA GLY A 68 14.78 18.93 -14.02
C GLY A 68 13.74 17.96 -13.44
N VAL A 69 14.14 17.16 -12.46
CA VAL A 69 13.29 16.13 -11.84
C VAL A 69 12.43 16.76 -10.75
N LYS A 70 11.10 16.72 -10.87
CA LYS A 70 10.13 17.24 -9.89
C LYS A 70 9.31 16.11 -9.28
N PHE A 71 8.80 16.30 -8.07
CA PHE A 71 7.92 15.31 -7.44
C PHE A 71 6.54 15.34 -8.09
N ILE A 72 5.88 14.19 -8.30
CA ILE A 72 4.61 14.15 -9.03
C ILE A 72 3.51 14.93 -8.30
N ASP A 73 3.44 14.84 -6.97
CA ASP A 73 2.41 15.57 -6.22
C ASP A 73 2.60 17.10 -6.27
N GLU A 74 3.80 17.60 -6.56
CA GLU A 74 4.06 19.03 -6.80
C GLU A 74 3.61 19.50 -8.20
N VAL A 75 3.47 18.57 -9.16
CA VAL A 75 3.05 18.87 -10.54
C VAL A 75 1.52 18.78 -10.69
N VAL A 76 0.87 17.99 -9.84
CA VAL A 76 -0.59 17.74 -9.88
C VAL A 76 -1.36 18.68 -8.93
N ALA A 77 -0.68 19.39 -8.02
CA ALA A 77 -1.23 20.45 -7.17
C ALA A 77 -1.39 21.80 -7.90
#